data_AF-A0A224VM54-F1
#
_entry.id   AF-A0A224VM54-F1
#
_cell.length_a   1.000
_cell.length_b   1.000
_cell.length_c   1.000
_cell.angle_alpha   90.00
_cell.angle_beta   90.00
_cell.angle_gamma   90.00
#
_symmetry.space_group_name_H-M   'P 1'
#
loop_
_entity.id
_entity.type
_entity.pdbx_description
1 polymer ?
#
loop_
_entity_poly.entity_id
_entity_poly.type
_entity_poly.pdbx_seq_one_letter_code
_entity_poly.pdbx_strand_id
1 'polypeptide(L)'
;MTAFGEISYWRRRYVCPGKKAQYPLDKLMGYDKYKRYSVLAVKDVLQVSAVATYRNTALAVNTLSCFKISHSQVGKLIVQAGKQIKAQQQSEERYDGITQKKKAPVLYLEGDGVVIKGTKFHRYQVCEDIINLSKTRRKRVCFFKPLGCFTRN
;
A
#
# COMPACT_ATOMS: atom_id res chain seq x y z
N MET A 1 11.79 4.91 18.47
CA MET A 1 12.83 4.64 17.45
C MET A 1 12.79 5.72 16.41
N THR A 2 13.84 6.54 16.37
CA THR A 2 14.04 7.60 15.39
C THR A 2 15.25 7.29 14.53
N ALA A 3 15.42 7.99 13.41
CA ALA A 3 16.62 7.87 12.57
C ALA A 3 17.91 8.15 13.36
N PHE A 4 17.83 8.95 14.43
CA PHE A 4 18.94 9.34 15.29
C PHE A 4 19.10 8.45 16.53
N GLY A 5 18.28 7.40 16.67
CA GLY A 5 18.35 6.45 17.78
C GLY A 5 17.09 6.36 18.64
N GLU A 6 17.23 5.70 19.78
CA GLU A 6 16.16 5.54 20.75
C GLU A 6 15.96 6.83 21.55
N ILE A 7 14.71 7.28 21.62
CA ILE A 7 14.31 8.45 22.39
C ILE A 7 13.19 8.01 23.34
N SER A 8 13.36 8.34 24.60
CA SER A 8 12.37 8.13 25.66
C SER A 8 11.84 9.48 26.11
N TYR A 9 10.53 9.63 26.12
CA TYR A 9 9.88 10.85 26.59
C TYR A 9 8.57 10.51 27.30
N TRP A 10 8.15 11.42 28.18
CA TRP A 10 6.90 11.30 28.92
C TRP A 10 5.82 12.16 28.29
N ARG A 11 4.61 11.63 28.20
CA ARG A 11 3.45 12.34 27.66
C ARG A 11 2.34 12.36 28.69
N ARG A 12 1.78 13.54 28.93
CA ARG A 12 0.67 13.71 29.88
C ARG A 12 -0.64 13.31 29.20
N ARG A 13 -1.37 12.40 29.84
CA ARG A 13 -2.72 11.99 29.43
C ARG A 13 -3.73 12.98 30.02
N TYR A 14 -4.54 13.58 29.16
CA TYR A 14 -5.62 14.48 29.56
C TYR A 14 -6.96 13.76 29.46
N VAL A 15 -7.77 13.88 30.52
CA VAL A 15 -9.12 13.34 30.57
C VAL A 15 -10.06 14.52 30.74
N CYS A 16 -10.95 14.74 29.76
CA CYS A 16 -12.01 15.73 29.87
C CYS A 16 -13.33 14.99 30.19
N PRO A 17 -14.20 15.56 31.05
CA PRO A 17 -15.53 15.00 31.30
C PRO A 17 -16.29 14.78 29.98
N GLY A 18 -16.86 13.59 29.80
CA GLY A 18 -17.63 13.24 28.60
C GLY A 18 -16.82 13.01 27.32
N LYS A 19 -15.48 13.10 27.34
CA LYS A 19 -14.63 12.87 26.15
C LYS A 19 -13.60 11.76 26.39
N LYS A 20 -13.22 11.07 25.31
CA LYS A 20 -12.12 10.11 25.34
C LYS A 20 -10.83 10.81 25.75
N ALA A 21 -10.03 10.14 26.57
CA ALA A 21 -8.73 10.62 26.97
C ALA A 21 -7.82 10.90 25.75
N GLN A 22 -7.04 11.97 25.83
CA GLN A 22 -6.23 12.46 24.72
C GLN A 22 -4.80 12.74 25.18
N TYR A 23 -3.88 12.66 24.22
CA TYR A 23 -2.51 13.12 24.37
C TYR A 23 -2.37 14.37 23.50
N PRO A 24 -2.41 15.59 24.08
CA PRO A 24 -2.32 16.82 23.30
C PRO A 24 -1.05 16.91 22.46
N LEU A 25 0.07 16.41 23.00
CA LEU A 25 1.36 16.34 22.29
C LEU A 25 1.26 15.49 21.01
N ASP A 26 0.66 14.30 21.08
CA ASP A 26 0.48 13.43 19.91
C ASP A 26 -0.33 14.14 18.82
N LYS A 27 -1.36 14.92 19.20
CA LYS A 27 -2.17 15.68 18.25
C LYS A 27 -1.41 16.83 17.60
N LEU A 28 -0.67 17.60 18.39
CA LEU A 28 0.11 18.72 17.91
C LEU A 28 1.21 18.26 16.94
N MET A 29 1.86 17.14 17.25
CA MET A 29 2.95 16.59 16.45
C MET A 29 2.48 15.68 15.30
N GLY A 30 1.17 15.38 15.21
CA GLY A 30 0.63 14.46 14.21
C GLY A 30 1.09 13.01 14.40
N TYR A 31 1.37 12.58 15.63
CA TYR A 31 1.78 11.21 15.89
C TYR A 31 0.62 10.23 15.82
N ASP A 32 0.82 9.18 15.02
CA ASP A 32 -0.09 8.05 14.97
C ASP A 32 -0.11 7.29 16.30
N LYS A 33 -1.31 6.93 16.75
CA LYS A 33 -1.48 6.14 17.98
C LYS A 33 -0.71 4.82 17.89
N TYR A 34 -0.02 4.49 18.98
CA TYR A 34 0.74 3.25 19.17
C TYR A 34 1.92 3.03 18.21
N LYS A 35 2.23 3.99 17.32
CA LYS A 35 3.45 3.92 16.50
C LYS A 35 4.64 4.43 17.30
N ARG A 36 5.72 3.65 17.27
CA ARG A 36 6.99 3.96 17.96
C ARG A 36 8.14 4.28 17.00
N TYR A 37 7.87 4.26 15.70
CA TYR A 37 8.82 4.64 14.67
C TYR A 37 8.52 6.06 14.21
N SER A 38 9.56 6.89 14.11
CA SER A 38 9.44 8.17 13.41
C SER A 38 9.11 7.94 11.95
N VAL A 39 8.38 8.86 11.33
CA VAL A 39 8.06 8.81 9.89
C VAL A 39 9.31 8.70 9.03
N LEU A 40 10.39 9.42 9.39
CA LEU A 40 11.68 9.36 8.70
C LEU A 40 12.29 7.95 8.74
N ALA A 41 12.41 7.36 9.92
CA ALA A 41 12.91 5.98 10.05
C ALA A 41 12.08 4.96 9.24
N VAL A 42 10.75 5.14 9.17
CA VAL A 42 9.90 4.28 8.32
C VAL A 42 10.22 4.49 6.84
N LYS A 43 10.37 5.75 6.38
CA LYS A 43 10.74 6.08 5.00
C LYS A 43 12.06 5.41 4.60
N ASP A 44 13.09 5.52 5.45
CA ASP A 44 14.42 4.97 5.15
C ASP A 44 14.38 3.44 5.04
N VAL A 45 13.67 2.77 5.96
CA VAL A 45 13.47 1.31 5.91
C VAL A 45 12.72 0.90 4.64
N LEU A 46 11.67 1.64 4.26
CA LEU A 46 10.91 1.37 3.04
C LEU A 46 11.75 1.55 1.78
N GLN A 47 12.59 2.59 1.74
CA GLN A 47 13.47 2.86 0.60
C GLN A 47 14.50 1.74 0.40
N VAL A 48 15.13 1.26 1.46
CA VAL A 48 16.05 0.12 1.37
C VAL A 48 15.30 -1.16 0.95
N SER A 49 14.08 -1.37 1.49
CA SER A 49 13.27 -2.54 1.16
C SER A 49 12.77 -2.59 -0.28
N ALA A 50 12.75 -1.46 -0.97
CA ALA A 50 12.38 -1.42 -2.38
C ALA A 50 13.41 -2.12 -3.28
N VAL A 51 14.66 -2.21 -2.83
CA VAL A 51 15.78 -2.79 -3.60
C VAL A 51 16.28 -4.11 -2.97
N ALA A 52 15.96 -4.38 -1.71
CA ALA A 52 16.49 -5.52 -0.96
C ALA A 52 15.41 -6.43 -0.36
N THR A 53 15.77 -7.69 -0.10
CA THR A 53 14.90 -8.64 0.63
C THR A 53 14.67 -8.20 2.07
N TYR A 54 13.63 -8.71 2.74
CA TYR A 54 13.32 -8.32 4.13
C TYR A 54 14.45 -8.62 5.11
N ARG A 55 15.19 -9.72 4.91
CA ARG A 55 16.33 -10.09 5.75
C ARG A 55 17.51 -9.15 5.53
N ASN A 56 17.84 -8.85 4.27
CA ASN A 56 18.94 -7.95 3.95
C ASN A 56 18.62 -6.51 4.37
N THR A 57 17.37 -6.10 4.25
CA THR A 57 16.90 -4.80 4.76
C THR A 57 17.09 -4.71 6.27
N ALA A 58 16.65 -5.73 7.02
CA ALA A 58 16.85 -5.77 8.46
C ALA A 58 18.34 -5.75 8.83
N LEU A 59 19.18 -6.50 8.11
CA LEU A 59 20.63 -6.47 8.29
C LEU A 59 21.20 -5.06 8.06
N ALA A 60 20.89 -4.43 6.94
CA ALA A 60 21.38 -3.09 6.59
C ALA A 60 20.96 -2.05 7.64
N VAL A 61 19.69 -2.06 8.04
CA VAL A 61 19.18 -1.14 9.08
C VAL A 61 19.87 -1.40 10.41
N ASN A 62 20.05 -2.67 10.81
CA ASN A 62 20.71 -3.02 12.06
C ASN A 62 22.20 -2.66 12.10
N THR A 63 22.85 -2.58 10.93
CA THR A 63 24.26 -2.22 10.80
C THR A 63 24.47 -0.72 10.72
N LEU A 64 23.61 -0.01 9.98
CA LEU A 64 23.82 1.39 9.62
C LEU A 64 23.05 2.37 10.51
N SER A 65 21.99 1.93 11.20
CA SER A 65 21.16 2.80 12.03
C SER A 65 21.37 2.56 13.52
N CYS A 66 20.95 3.55 14.32
CA CYS A 66 21.04 3.51 15.78
C CYS A 66 19.92 2.68 16.44
N PHE A 67 19.17 1.87 15.69
CA PHE A 67 18.12 1.01 16.24
C PHE A 67 18.12 -0.38 15.59
N LYS A 68 17.49 -1.34 16.27
CA LYS A 68 17.34 -2.71 15.77
C LYS A 68 15.92 -2.97 15.27
N ILE A 69 15.81 -3.69 14.16
CA ILE A 69 14.57 -4.13 13.55
C ILE A 69 14.69 -5.59 13.08
N SER A 70 13.62 -6.36 13.23
CA SER A 70 13.55 -7.72 12.70
C SER A 70 13.00 -7.75 11.27
N HIS A 71 13.35 -8.78 10.49
CA HIS A 71 12.81 -8.95 9.14
C HIS A 71 11.27 -9.02 9.11
N SER A 72 10.64 -9.56 10.16
CA SER A 72 9.18 -9.60 10.30
C SER A 72 8.59 -8.20 10.51
N GLN A 73 9.25 -7.36 11.30
CA GLN A 73 8.85 -5.96 11.48
C GLN A 73 8.99 -5.17 10.19
N VAL A 74 10.06 -5.38 9.41
CA VAL A 74 10.21 -4.82 8.06
C VAL A 74 9.01 -5.19 7.18
N GLY A 75 8.66 -6.49 7.13
CA GLY A 75 7.48 -6.94 6.37
C GLY A 75 6.17 -6.28 6.83
N LYS A 76 5.96 -6.10 8.14
CA LYS A 76 4.79 -5.39 8.68
C LYS A 76 4.74 -3.92 8.23
N LEU A 77 5.88 -3.22 8.24
CA LEU A 77 5.96 -1.83 7.78
C LEU A 77 5.62 -1.72 6.29
N ILE A 78 6.15 -2.60 5.45
CA ILE A 78 5.88 -2.63 4.01
C ILE A 78 4.40 -2.88 3.74
N VAL A 79 3.79 -3.87 4.40
CA VAL A 79 2.36 -4.16 4.24
C VAL A 79 1.50 -2.98 4.70
N GLN A 80 1.87 -2.31 5.80
CA GLN A 80 1.16 -1.13 6.28
C GLN A 80 1.28 0.04 5.29
N ALA A 81 2.48 0.31 4.79
CA ALA A 81 2.70 1.36 3.79
C ALA A 81 1.93 1.07 2.49
N GLY A 82 1.95 -0.17 2.00
CA GLY A 82 1.18 -0.59 0.84
C GLY A 82 -0.33 -0.41 1.02
N LYS A 83 -0.87 -0.67 2.22
CA LYS A 83 -2.28 -0.38 2.55
C LYS A 83 -2.58 1.11 2.50
N GLN A 84 -1.70 1.95 3.02
CA GLN A 84 -1.87 3.40 3.00
C GLN A 84 -1.83 3.95 1.57
N ILE A 85 -0.88 3.50 0.75
CA ILE A 85 -0.77 3.88 -0.67
C ILE A 85 -2.03 3.46 -1.43
N LYS A 86 -2.50 2.22 -1.22
CA LYS A 86 -3.72 1.72 -1.85
C LYS A 86 -4.94 2.54 -1.45
N ALA A 87 -5.07 2.88 -0.16
CA ALA A 87 -6.18 3.70 0.32
C ALA A 87 -6.13 5.10 -0.31
N GLN A 88 -4.95 5.71 -0.39
CA GLN A 88 -4.74 7.01 -1.00
C GLN A 88 -5.11 7.01 -2.50
N GLN A 89 -4.66 6.00 -3.26
CA GLN A 89 -5.01 5.85 -4.68
C GLN A 89 -6.52 5.68 -4.90
N GLN A 90 -7.21 5.01 -3.97
CA GLN A 90 -8.67 4.81 -4.05
C GLN A 90 -9.47 6.05 -3.62
N SER A 91 -8.89 6.90 -2.77
CA SER A 91 -9.50 8.13 -2.28
C SER A 91 -9.03 9.37 -3.03
N GLU A 92 -8.38 9.22 -4.18
CA GLU A 92 -7.98 10.37 -5.00
C GLU A 92 -9.24 11.12 -5.46
N GLU A 93 -9.45 12.31 -4.89
CA GLU A 93 -10.54 13.26 -5.21
C GLU A 93 -10.64 13.56 -6.71
N ARG A 94 -9.58 13.29 -7.48
CA ARG A 94 -9.58 13.34 -8.94
C ARG A 94 -10.71 12.53 -9.58
N TYR A 95 -11.16 11.45 -8.92
CA TYR A 95 -12.26 10.61 -9.41
C TYR A 95 -13.61 10.94 -8.76
N ASP A 96 -13.60 11.57 -7.58
CA ASP A 96 -14.81 11.96 -6.86
C ASP A 96 -15.33 13.30 -7.41
N GLY A 97 -16.42 13.23 -8.18
CA GLY A 97 -17.06 14.39 -8.82
C GLY A 97 -17.15 14.34 -10.34
N ILE A 98 -16.52 13.35 -10.99
CA ILE A 98 -16.70 13.12 -12.44
C ILE A 98 -18.04 12.40 -12.67
N THR A 99 -19.13 13.16 -12.72
CA THR A 99 -20.48 12.61 -12.99
C THR A 99 -20.68 12.30 -14.47
N GLN A 100 -19.96 12.99 -15.37
CA GLN A 100 -20.08 12.81 -16.82
C GLN A 100 -18.79 12.24 -17.41
N LYS A 101 -18.90 11.02 -17.95
CA LYS A 101 -17.82 10.39 -18.73
C LYS A 101 -17.61 11.19 -20.02
N LYS A 102 -16.39 11.65 -20.27
CA LYS A 102 -16.04 12.24 -21.56
C LYS A 102 -16.12 11.17 -22.66
N LYS A 103 -16.87 11.45 -23.71
CA LYS A 103 -16.99 10.56 -24.87
C LYS A 103 -15.78 10.82 -25.77
N ALA A 104 -14.76 9.97 -25.67
CA ALA A 104 -13.61 10.01 -26.57
C ALA A 104 -13.93 9.22 -27.86
N PRO A 105 -13.61 9.74 -29.06
CA PRO A 105 -13.83 9.02 -30.31
C PRO A 105 -12.98 7.75 -30.40
N VAL A 106 -11.78 7.77 -29.83
CA VAL A 106 -10.88 6.63 -29.69
C VAL A 106 -10.20 6.70 -28.32
N LEU A 107 -10.15 5.58 -27.60
CA LEU A 107 -9.47 5.44 -26.31
C LEU A 107 -8.33 4.44 -26.47
N TYR A 108 -7.08 4.91 -26.44
CA TYR A 108 -5.90 4.06 -26.42
C TYR A 108 -5.57 3.71 -24.96
N LEU A 109 -5.53 2.42 -24.65
CA LEU A 109 -5.11 1.90 -23.35
C LEU A 109 -3.87 1.04 -23.58
N GLU A 110 -2.75 1.45 -23.02
CA GLU A 110 -1.56 0.62 -22.96
C GLU A 110 -1.55 -0.14 -21.63
N GLY A 111 -1.27 -1.44 -21.70
CA GLY A 111 -1.11 -2.29 -20.53
C GLY A 111 0.23 -3.00 -20.58
N ASP A 112 1.00 -2.91 -19.49
CA ASP A 112 2.20 -3.70 -19.29
C ASP A 112 1.92 -4.89 -18.37
N GLY A 113 2.56 -6.02 -18.64
CA GLY A 113 2.36 -7.29 -17.93
C GLY A 113 3.59 -7.69 -17.14
N VAL A 114 3.47 -7.73 -15.80
CA VAL A 114 4.55 -8.21 -14.92
C VAL A 114 4.25 -9.64 -14.46
N VAL A 115 5.19 -10.56 -14.68
CA VAL A 115 5.09 -11.95 -14.20
C VAL A 115 5.77 -12.09 -12.83
N ILE A 116 4.98 -12.32 -11.78
CA ILE A 116 5.48 -12.57 -10.43
C ILE A 116 5.39 -14.07 -10.12
N LYS A 117 6.53 -14.72 -9.91
CA LYS A 117 6.60 -16.15 -9.54
C LYS A 117 6.36 -16.32 -8.04
N GLY A 118 5.58 -17.33 -7.63
CA GLY A 118 5.48 -17.76 -6.22
C GLY A 118 4.18 -17.42 -5.48
N THR A 119 3.19 -16.82 -6.13
CA THR A 119 1.83 -16.64 -5.58
C THR A 119 0.80 -17.28 -6.50
N LYS A 120 -0.17 -18.02 -5.93
CA LYS A 120 -1.29 -18.57 -6.69
C LYS A 120 -2.20 -17.41 -7.11
N PHE A 121 -2.04 -16.91 -8.32
CA PHE A 121 -2.96 -15.93 -8.88
C PHE A 121 -4.26 -16.62 -9.29
N HIS A 122 -5.37 -16.25 -8.64
CA HIS A 122 -6.71 -16.62 -9.09
C HIS A 122 -7.06 -15.78 -10.33
N ARG A 123 -6.68 -16.27 -11.51
CA ARG A 123 -7.17 -15.93 -12.85
C ARG A 123 -7.43 -14.43 -13.10
N TYR A 124 -6.48 -13.75 -13.76
CA TYR A 124 -6.75 -12.44 -14.37
C TYR A 124 -7.47 -12.65 -15.71
N GLN A 125 -8.63 -12.00 -15.89
CA GLN A 125 -9.35 -11.98 -17.17
C GLN A 125 -9.34 -10.54 -17.68
N VAL A 126 -8.52 -10.28 -18.70
CA VAL A 126 -8.53 -9.02 -19.44
C VAL A 126 -9.64 -9.13 -20.48
N CYS A 127 -10.63 -8.25 -20.42
CA CYS A 127 -11.67 -8.16 -21.44
C CYS A 127 -11.58 -6.78 -22.07
N GLU A 128 -11.29 -6.80 -23.37
CA GLU A 128 -11.08 -5.60 -24.18
C GLU A 128 -12.43 -4.97 -24.55
N ASP A 129 -13.47 -5.79 -24.71
CA ASP A 129 -14.77 -5.34 -25.19
C ASP A 129 -15.95 -5.89 -24.38
N ILE A 130 -17.04 -5.12 -24.36
CA ILE A 130 -18.32 -5.51 -23.79
C ILE A 130 -19.40 -5.34 -24.85
N ILE A 131 -19.89 -6.45 -25.39
CA ILE A 131 -21.02 -6.47 -26.33
C ILE A 131 -22.32 -6.50 -25.52
N ASN A 132 -23.19 -5.51 -25.69
CA ASN A 132 -24.55 -5.56 -25.15
C ASN A 132 -25.40 -6.48 -26.02
N LEU A 133 -25.80 -7.63 -25.50
CA LEU A 133 -26.70 -8.57 -26.18
C LEU A 133 -28.17 -8.18 -25.99
N SER A 134 -28.51 -7.51 -24.89
CA SER A 134 -29.85 -6.96 -24.62
C SER A 134 -29.77 -5.76 -23.66
N LYS A 135 -30.91 -5.14 -23.34
CA LYS A 135 -30.98 -4.05 -22.33
C LYS A 135 -30.40 -4.46 -20.97
N THR A 136 -30.47 -5.74 -20.61
CA THR A 136 -30.01 -6.26 -19.31
C THR A 136 -28.82 -7.21 -19.43
N ARG A 137 -28.51 -7.72 -20.63
CA ARG A 137 -27.49 -8.75 -20.83
C ARG A 137 -26.27 -8.20 -21.58
N ARG A 138 -25.11 -8.32 -20.95
CA ARG A 138 -23.82 -7.95 -21.53
C ARG A 138 -22.91 -9.18 -21.65
N LYS A 139 -22.21 -9.31 -22.77
CA LYS A 139 -21.20 -10.33 -23.01
C LYS A 139 -19.83 -9.67 -23.06
N ARG A 140 -18.90 -10.14 -22.25
CA ARG A 140 -17.51 -9.69 -22.29
C ARG A 140 -16.78 -10.45 -23.39
N VAL A 141 -16.14 -9.74 -24.28
CA VAL A 141 -15.25 -10.31 -25.31
C VAL A 141 -13.84 -10.20 -24.76
N CYS A 142 -13.19 -11.34 -24.65
CA CYS A 142 -11.86 -11.45 -24.09
C CYS A 142 -11.08 -12.30 -25.11
N PHE A 143 -10.18 -11.66 -25.89
CA PHE A 143 -9.43 -12.33 -26.97
C PHE A 143 -8.34 -13.27 -26.42
N PHE A 144 -7.83 -12.99 -25.23
CA PHE A 144 -6.94 -13.90 -24.53
C PHE A 144 -7.73 -15.09 -23.96
N LYS A 145 -7.48 -16.29 -24.49
CA LYS A 145 -7.78 -17.51 -23.75
C LYS A 145 -7.12 -17.37 -22.36
N PRO A 146 -7.81 -17.73 -21.27
CA PRO A 146 -7.19 -17.72 -19.96
C PRO A 146 -5.92 -18.57 -20.07
N LEU A 147 -4.75 -17.95 -19.92
CA LEU A 147 -3.50 -18.66 -19.81
C LEU A 147 -3.72 -19.65 -18.67
N GLY A 148 -3.84 -20.92 -19.02
CA GLY A 148 -3.94 -22.00 -18.05
C GLY A 148 -2.75 -21.89 -17.10
N CYS A 149 -2.97 -22.23 -15.83
CA CYS A 149 -1.89 -22.34 -14.85
C CYS A 149 -0.67 -22.98 -15.52
N PHE A 150 0.41 -22.22 -15.68
CA PHE A 150 1.73 -22.79 -15.90
C PHE A 150 2.16 -23.41 -14.57
N THR A 151 1.60 -24.58 -14.24
CA THR A 151 2.30 -25.56 -13.42
C THR A 151 3.38 -26.15 -14.31
N ARG A 152 4.61 -25.68 -14.16
CA ARG A 152 5.79 -26.45 -14.62
C ARG A 152 6.24 -27.33 -13.45
N ASN A 153 6.59 -28.56 -13.82
CA ASN A 153 7.25 -29.60 -13.02
C ASN A 153 8.39 -29.05 -12.16
#